data_AF-A0A4V3GXR1-F1
#
_entry.id   AF-A0A4V3GXR1-F1
#
_cell.length_a   1.000
_cell.length_b   1.000
_cell.length_c   1.000
_cell.angle_alpha   90.00
_cell.angle_beta   90.00
_cell.angle_gamma   90.00
#
_symmetry.space_group_name_H-M   'P 1'
#
loop_
_entity.id
_entity.type
_entity.pdbx_description
1 polymer ?
#
loop_
_entity_poly.entity_id
_entity_poly.type
_entity_poly.pdbx_seq_one_letter_code
_entity_poly.pdbx_strand_id
1 'polypeptide(L)' 'MTYKDCLDENGQEIISKKAEWLRQVLAEEYGIETEEQLDQALEELEKEWDEIFYPSKEVS' A
#
# COMPACT_ATOMS: atom_id res chain seq x y z
N MET A 1 -4.34 -0.49 8.44
CA MET A 1 -5.28 0.42 7.76
C MET A 1 -5.53 -0.21 6.40
N THR A 2 -6.65 -0.88 6.21
CA THR A 2 -7.02 -1.50 4.93
C THR A 2 -7.52 -0.42 3.96
N TYR A 3 -7.57 -0.72 2.66
CA TYR A 3 -7.84 0.19 1.53
C TYR A 3 -9.28 0.75 1.50
N LYS A 4 -9.68 1.35 2.62
CA LYS A 4 -10.99 1.86 3.04
C LYS A 4 -12.14 1.45 2.13
N ASP A 5 -12.70 0.30 2.48
CA ASP A 5 -14.06 -0.07 2.17
C ASP A 5 -15.01 1.08 2.59
N CYS A 6 -15.95 1.40 1.72
CA CYS A 6 -17.07 2.25 2.08
C CYS A 6 -18.08 1.39 2.83
N LEU A 7 -18.84 1.99 3.76
CA LEU A 7 -20.02 1.33 4.29
C LEU A 7 -21.20 1.67 3.38
N ASP A 8 -21.96 0.66 2.97
CA ASP A 8 -23.24 0.87 2.29
C ASP A 8 -24.29 1.45 3.27
N GLU A 9 -25.48 1.74 2.76
CA GLU A 9 -26.61 2.23 3.56
C GLU A 9 -27.11 1.23 4.64
N ASN A 10 -26.63 -0.01 4.61
CA ASN A 10 -26.90 -1.05 5.59
C ASN A 10 -25.70 -1.30 6.54
N GLY A 11 -24.61 -0.55 6.40
CA GLY A 11 -23.40 -0.73 7.20
C GLY A 11 -22.54 -1.93 6.78
N GLN A 12 -22.71 -2.48 5.58
CA GLN A 12 -21.84 -3.51 5.02
C GLN A 12 -20.61 -2.89 4.35
N GLU A 13 -19.46 -3.53 4.54
CA GLU A 13 -18.23 -3.15 3.86
C GLU A 13 -18.33 -3.47 2.36
N ILE A 14 -18.36 -2.41 1.56
CA ILE A 14 -18.29 -2.47 0.10
C ILE A 14 -16.97 -1.84 -0.36
N ILE A 15 -16.26 -2.58 -1.20
CA ILE A 15 -15.05 -2.10 -1.85
C ILE A 15 -15.42 -0.85 -2.64
N SER A 16 -14.82 0.29 -2.28
CA SER A 16 -15.10 1.53 -3.00
C SER A 16 -14.56 1.44 -4.43
N LYS A 17 -15.21 2.10 -5.40
CA LYS A 17 -14.66 2.21 -6.78
C LYS A 17 -13.23 2.75 -6.80
N LYS A 18 -12.87 3.57 -5.80
CA LYS A 18 -11.52 4.07 -5.60
C LYS A 18 -10.55 2.96 -5.17
N ALA A 19 -10.98 2.07 -4.31
CA ALA A 19 -10.21 0.90 -3.89
C ALA A 19 -10.06 -0.12 -5.03
N GLU A 20 -11.11 -0.36 -5.84
CA GLU A 20 -11.00 -1.17 -7.07
C GLU A 20 -9.99 -0.59 -8.05
N TRP A 21 -10.08 0.72 -8.32
CA TRP A 21 -9.13 1.40 -9.21
C TRP A 21 -7.69 1.33 -8.70
N LEU A 22 -7.48 1.53 -7.38
CA LEU A 22 -6.16 1.38 -6.77
C LEU A 22 -5.62 -0.05 -6.92
N ARG A 23 -6.45 -1.07 -6.73
CA ARG A 23 -6.06 -2.48 -6.94
C ARG A 23 -5.69 -2.76 -8.39
N GLN A 24 -6.42 -2.18 -9.36
CA GLN A 24 -6.04 -2.28 -10.78
C GLN A 24 -4.69 -1.65 -11.05
N VAL A 25 -4.45 -0.42 -10.58
CA VAL A 25 -3.15 0.25 -10.78
C VAL A 25 -2.01 -0.55 -10.16
N LEU A 26 -2.20 -1.08 -8.95
CA LEU A 26 -1.21 -1.92 -8.27
C LEU A 26 -0.92 -3.21 -9.06
N ALA A 27 -1.93 -3.84 -9.64
CA ALA A 27 -1.76 -5.03 -10.46
C ALA A 27 -1.10 -4.74 -11.81
N GLU A 28 -1.52 -3.68 -12.52
CA GLU A 28 -1.05 -3.35 -13.87
C GLU A 28 0.36 -2.75 -13.87
N GLU A 29 0.65 -1.80 -12.98
CA GLU A 29 1.91 -1.06 -12.98
C GLU A 29 2.99 -1.75 -12.13
N TYR A 30 2.59 -2.41 -11.04
CA TYR A 30 3.50 -2.98 -10.05
C TYR A 30 3.43 -4.51 -9.95
N GLY A 31 2.48 -5.17 -10.64
CA GLY A 31 2.31 -6.63 -10.58
C GLY A 31 1.84 -7.14 -9.21
N ILE A 32 1.25 -6.28 -8.38
CA ILE A 32 0.78 -6.60 -7.03
C ILE A 32 -0.69 -7.03 -7.08
N GLU A 33 -0.94 -8.31 -6.85
CA GLU A 33 -2.28 -8.92 -6.94
C GLU A 33 -2.86 -9.27 -5.55
N THR A 34 -2.01 -9.40 -4.53
CA THR A 34 -2.41 -9.79 -3.17
C THR A 34 -2.01 -8.76 -2.11
N GLU A 35 -2.70 -8.79 -0.96
CA GLU A 35 -2.32 -7.94 0.19
C GLU A 35 -0.93 -8.29 0.73
N GLU A 36 -0.52 -9.56 0.69
CA GLU A 36 0.81 -9.97 1.15
C GLU A 36 1.93 -9.38 0.28
N GLN A 37 1.75 -9.37 -1.04
CA GLN A 37 2.67 -8.72 -1.97
C GLN A 37 2.74 -7.21 -1.75
N LEU A 38 1.61 -6.61 -1.41
CA LEU A 38 1.50 -5.18 -1.15
C LEU A 38 2.22 -4.79 0.14
N ASP A 39 2.04 -5.57 1.20
CA ASP A 39 2.75 -5.38 2.46
C ASP A 39 4.26 -5.54 2.27
N GLN A 40 4.70 -6.52 1.50
CA GLN A 40 6.12 -6.72 1.21
C GLN A 40 6.71 -5.56 0.40
N ALA A 41 6.01 -5.08 -0.64
CA ALA A 41 6.44 -3.93 -1.42
C ALA A 41 6.52 -2.65 -0.59
N LEU A 42 5.58 -2.45 0.34
CA LEU A 42 5.60 -1.31 1.27
C LEU A 42 6.81 -1.38 2.22
N GLU A 43 7.15 -2.56 2.73
CA GLU A 43 8.31 -2.74 3.61
C GLU A 43 9.63 -2.47 2.89
N GLU A 44 9.78 -2.91 1.64
CA GLU A 44 10.96 -2.60 0.81
C GLU A 44 11.08 -1.09 0.55
N LEU A 45 9.96 -0.45 0.21
CA LEU A 45 9.92 0.99 -0.08
C LEU A 45 10.20 1.82 1.17
N GLU A 46 9.75 1.37 2.34
CA GLU A 46 10.08 1.98 3.64
C GLU A 46 11.57 1.87 3.95
N LYS A 47 12.20 0.71 3.68
CA LYS A 47 13.66 0.53 3.83
C LYS A 47 14.45 1.43 2.89
N GLU A 48 14.07 1.49 1.61
CA GLU A 48 14.72 2.40 0.64
C GLU A 48 14.61 3.86 1.09
N TRP A 49 13.45 4.27 1.60
CA TRP A 49 13.27 5.62 2.13
C TRP A 49 14.11 5.88 3.38
N ASP A 50 14.22 4.91 4.28
CA ASP A 50 15.08 5.03 5.47
C ASP A 50 16.56 5.17 5.08
N GLU A 51 17.02 4.41 4.08
CA GLU A 51 18.39 4.54 3.55
C GLU A 51 18.65 5.88 2.85
N ILE A 52 17.65 6.43 2.14
CA ILE A 52 17.77 7.70 1.40
C ILE A 52 17.66 8.92 2.32
N PHE A 53 16.75 8.91 3.30
CA PHE A 53 16.46 10.05 4.18
C PHE A 53 17.18 10.01 5.52
N TYR A 54 17.56 8.82 5.99
CA TYR A 54 18.43 8.60 7.14
C TYR A 54 19.65 7.74 6.77
N PRO A 55 20.48 8.15 5.78
CA PRO A 55 21.75 7.50 5.55
C PRO A 55 22.52 7.62 6.86
N SER A 56 22.79 6.46 7.46
CA SER A 56 23.36 6.32 8.80
C SER A 56 24.29 7.48 9.11
N LYS A 57 23.86 8.28 10.08
CA LYS A 57 24.69 9.26 10.74
C LYS A 57 25.91 8.52 11.31
N GLU A 58 26.96 8.42 10.52
CA GLU A 58 28.32 8.47 11.03
C GLU A 58 28.52 9.88 11.64
N VAL A 59 27.86 10.15 12.77
CA VAL A 59 28.39 11.14 13.70
C VAL A 59 29.43 10.40 14.52
N SER A 60 30.65 10.61 14.07
CA SER A 60 31.92 10.26 14.70
C SER A 60 32.03 10.68 16.17
#